data_AF-G2TKH2-F1
#
_entry.id   AF-G2TKH2-F1
#
_cell.length_a   1.000
_cell.length_b   1.000
_cell.length_c   1.000
_cell.angle_alpha   90.00
_cell.angle_beta   90.00
_cell.angle_gamma   90.00
#
_symmetry.space_group_name_H-M   'P 1'
#
loop_
_entity.id
_entity.type
_entity.pdbx_description
1 polymer ?
#
loop_
_entity_poly.entity_id
_entity_poly.type
_entity_poly.pdbx_seq_one_letter_code
_entity_poly.pdbx_strand_id
1 'polypeptide(L)'
;MRKFRTSKRRGPLPTRYVLLLSIAFFTVTTIISIVIIDEGIKPTLMRYAESEMKKIASYVTNEAIKDHVSGGKNSKLDTIDPRELAATQSEIENQITRQFKEVEEGDITSLEEISNDGMLGKKKKSEPEIFSVPLGKVTNIALLGNMGPDIPVTFQMVGDVESSNIKVKKEEYGINNAFFYIYVEIKIKMQVIIPFASDVITYTHDVPLAMGNYNGDVPQFYNGNGGGAQPLIELPKNTK
;
A
#
# COMPACT_ATOMS: atom_id res chain seq x y z
N MET A 1 52.16 -42.63 52.58
CA MET A 1 50.85 -43.08 52.05
C MET A 1 49.78 -42.08 52.43
N ARG A 2 49.18 -41.36 51.46
CA ARG A 2 48.22 -40.28 51.71
C ARG A 2 46.81 -40.77 51.35
N LYS A 3 45.95 -40.97 52.35
CA LYS A 3 44.56 -41.44 52.18
C LYS A 3 43.74 -40.37 51.45
N PHE A 4 43.21 -40.71 50.28
CA PHE A 4 42.21 -39.91 49.57
C PHE A 4 40.91 -39.89 50.39
N ARG A 5 40.50 -38.71 50.86
CA ARG A 5 39.17 -38.48 51.46
C ARG A 5 38.12 -38.59 50.37
N THR A 6 37.26 -39.58 50.45
CA THR A 6 36.11 -39.73 49.54
C THR A 6 35.08 -38.64 49.88
N SER A 7 34.70 -37.86 48.87
CA SER A 7 33.67 -36.82 48.98
C SER A 7 32.34 -37.47 49.36
N LYS A 8 31.72 -37.03 50.46
CA LYS A 8 30.35 -37.46 50.83
C LYS A 8 29.41 -37.04 49.70
N ARG A 9 28.87 -38.02 48.97
CA ARG A 9 27.79 -37.80 48.00
C ARG A 9 26.61 -37.19 48.75
N ARG A 10 26.34 -35.90 48.50
CA ARG A 10 25.16 -35.21 49.04
C ARG A 10 23.92 -35.93 48.52
N GLY A 11 23.03 -36.34 49.43
CA GLY A 11 21.76 -36.96 49.06
C GLY A 11 20.87 -36.01 48.24
N PRO A 12 19.79 -36.53 47.63
CA PRO A 12 18.87 -35.71 46.85
C PRO A 12 18.29 -34.57 47.71
N LEU A 13 18.07 -33.40 47.09
CA LEU A 13 17.45 -32.26 47.75
C LEU A 13 16.06 -32.66 48.29
N PRO A 14 15.63 -32.15 49.47
CA PRO A 14 14.30 -32.40 49.98
C PRO A 14 13.22 -31.96 48.98
N THR A 15 12.12 -32.71 48.89
CA THR A 15 11.05 -32.52 47.88
C THR A 15 10.49 -31.09 47.82
N ARG A 16 10.42 -30.39 48.96
CA ARG A 16 9.96 -28.99 49.04
C ARG A 16 10.85 -28.02 48.25
N TYR A 17 12.17 -28.23 48.28
CA TYR A 17 13.11 -27.39 47.52
C TYR A 17 13.09 -27.74 46.04
N VAL A 18 12.93 -29.02 45.70
CA VAL A 18 12.78 -29.45 44.30
C VAL A 18 11.52 -28.84 43.68
N LEU A 19 10.40 -28.85 44.42
CA LEU A 19 9.13 -28.27 43.96
C LEU A 19 9.20 -26.75 43.81
N LEU A 20 9.82 -26.03 44.77
CA LEU A 20 10.03 -24.59 44.66
C LEU A 20 10.92 -24.24 43.46
N LEU A 21 11.99 -25.00 43.25
CA LEU A 21 12.93 -24.78 42.15
C LEU A 21 12.29 -25.13 40.79
N SER A 22 11.44 -26.15 40.71
CA SER A 22 10.70 -26.46 39.48
C SER A 22 9.67 -25.40 39.13
N ILE A 23 8.96 -24.84 40.11
CA ILE A 23 8.02 -23.73 39.89
C ILE A 23 8.77 -22.49 39.42
N ALA A 24 9.87 -22.13 40.10
CA ALA A 24 10.71 -21.00 39.71
C ALA A 24 11.31 -21.18 38.31
N PHE A 25 11.75 -22.39 37.97
CA PHE A 25 12.23 -22.70 36.63
C PHE A 25 11.11 -22.57 35.60
N PHE A 26 9.93 -23.15 35.86
CA PHE A 26 8.78 -23.10 34.96
C PHE A 26 8.31 -21.68 34.67
N THR A 27 8.23 -20.82 35.69
CA THR A 27 7.85 -19.41 35.52
C THR A 27 8.89 -18.66 34.69
N VAL A 28 10.18 -18.84 34.97
CA VAL A 28 11.27 -18.24 34.19
C VAL A 28 11.22 -18.70 32.73
N THR A 29 11.08 -19.99 32.46
CA THR A 29 10.99 -20.50 31.08
C THR A 29 9.75 -20.03 30.34
N THR A 30 8.62 -19.83 31.05
CA THR A 30 7.38 -19.32 30.46
C THR A 30 7.55 -17.86 30.05
N ILE A 31 8.14 -17.03 30.91
CA ILE A 31 8.41 -15.62 30.60
C ILE A 31 9.37 -15.51 29.41
N ILE A 32 10.45 -16.30 29.40
CA ILE A 32 11.41 -16.32 28.30
C ILE A 32 10.74 -16.74 26.98
N SER A 33 9.88 -17.77 27.03
CA SER A 33 9.15 -18.24 25.84
C SER A 33 8.26 -17.13 25.26
N ILE A 34 7.53 -16.40 26.11
CA ILE A 34 6.64 -15.31 25.65
C ILE A 34 7.46 -14.21 24.97
N VAL A 35 8.58 -13.79 25.56
CA VAL A 35 9.44 -12.74 24.98
C VAL A 35 10.03 -13.16 23.64
N ILE A 36 10.48 -14.42 23.51
CA ILE A 36 11.02 -14.94 22.25
C ILE A 36 9.94 -15.00 21.16
N ILE A 37 8.72 -15.42 21.53
CA ILE A 37 7.60 -15.52 20.60
C ILE A 37 7.20 -14.13 20.09
N ASP A 38 7.10 -13.15 20.99
CA ASP A 38 6.72 -11.77 20.63
C ASP A 38 7.72 -11.16 19.63
N GLU A 39 9.01 -11.21 19.94
CA GLU A 39 10.08 -10.71 19.06
C GLU A 39 10.18 -11.50 17.73
N GLY A 40 9.85 -12.79 17.72
CA GLY A 40 9.89 -13.62 16.53
C GLY A 40 8.71 -13.39 15.56
N ILE A 41 7.51 -13.21 16.11
CA ILE A 41 6.26 -13.04 15.35
C ILE A 41 6.13 -11.62 14.81
N LYS A 42 6.55 -10.63 15.61
CA LYS A 42 6.40 -9.20 15.30
C LYS A 42 6.83 -8.78 13.90
N PRO A 43 8.05 -9.06 13.40
CA PRO A 43 8.46 -8.59 12.08
C PRO A 43 7.64 -9.25 10.95
N THR A 44 7.21 -10.49 11.13
CA THR A 44 6.40 -11.20 10.13
C THR A 44 4.97 -10.68 10.11
N LEU A 45 4.37 -10.46 11.28
CA LEU A 45 3.03 -9.90 11.39
C LEU A 45 3.00 -8.48 10.82
N MET A 46 3.98 -7.64 11.19
CA MET A 46 4.05 -6.26 10.71
C MET A 46 4.15 -6.24 9.19
N ARG A 47 5.09 -6.99 8.58
CA ARG A 47 5.22 -7.04 7.12
C ARG A 47 3.95 -7.50 6.41
N TYR A 48 3.25 -8.50 6.95
CA TYR A 48 1.98 -8.95 6.41
C TYR A 48 0.92 -7.85 6.51
N ALA A 49 0.81 -7.23 7.69
CA ALA A 49 -0.14 -6.15 7.95
C ALA A 49 0.11 -4.93 7.05
N GLU A 50 1.37 -4.53 6.82
CA GLU A 50 1.72 -3.46 5.89
C GLU A 50 1.30 -3.78 4.45
N SER A 51 1.51 -5.02 4.00
CA SER A 51 1.13 -5.45 2.65
C SER A 51 -0.38 -5.44 2.46
N GLU A 52 -1.14 -5.98 3.42
CA GLU A 52 -2.60 -5.92 3.37
C GLU A 52 -3.10 -4.48 3.45
N MET A 53 -2.54 -3.66 4.34
CA MET A 53 -2.93 -2.25 4.43
C MET A 53 -2.67 -1.49 3.14
N LYS A 54 -1.56 -1.74 2.43
CA LYS A 54 -1.30 -1.16 1.10
C LYS A 54 -2.34 -1.58 0.06
N LYS A 55 -2.82 -2.83 0.10
CA LYS A 55 -3.89 -3.30 -0.79
C LYS A 55 -5.20 -2.58 -0.50
N ILE A 56 -5.58 -2.48 0.78
CA ILE A 56 -6.77 -1.76 1.22
C ILE A 56 -6.69 -0.30 0.80
N ALA A 57 -5.57 0.36 1.08
CA ALA A 57 -5.35 1.75 0.70
C ALA A 57 -5.47 1.97 -0.81
N SER A 58 -4.95 1.03 -1.60
CA SER A 58 -5.10 1.09 -3.06
C SER A 58 -6.55 0.93 -3.51
N TYR A 59 -7.32 0.03 -2.89
CA TYR A 59 -8.72 -0.16 -3.23
C TYR A 59 -9.55 1.07 -2.86
N VAL A 60 -9.40 1.57 -1.63
CA VAL A 60 -10.10 2.77 -1.14
C VAL A 60 -9.75 3.98 -1.99
N THR A 61 -8.48 4.18 -2.34
CA THR A 61 -8.08 5.29 -3.21
C THR A 61 -8.71 5.18 -4.60
N ASN A 62 -8.69 3.97 -5.20
CA ASN A 62 -9.30 3.74 -6.51
C ASN A 62 -10.82 3.96 -6.49
N GLU A 63 -11.51 3.53 -5.44
CA GLU A 63 -12.94 3.74 -5.30
C GLU A 63 -13.28 5.21 -5.05
N ALA A 64 -12.44 5.95 -4.31
CA ALA A 64 -12.58 7.40 -4.11
C ALA A 64 -12.49 8.16 -5.43
N ILE A 65 -11.55 7.81 -6.31
CA ILE A 65 -11.31 8.56 -7.55
C ILE A 65 -12.12 8.01 -8.73
N LYS A 66 -12.89 6.94 -8.56
CA LYS A 66 -13.58 6.22 -9.63
C LYS A 66 -14.48 7.11 -10.48
N ASP A 67 -15.22 8.01 -9.83
CA ASP A 67 -16.12 8.96 -10.50
C ASP A 67 -15.35 10.00 -11.31
N HIS A 68 -14.16 10.39 -10.85
CA HIS A 68 -13.27 11.32 -11.52
C HIS A 68 -12.57 10.69 -12.73
N VAL A 69 -12.15 9.43 -12.61
CA VAL A 69 -11.45 8.70 -13.68
C VAL A 69 -12.41 8.16 -14.73
N SER A 70 -13.56 7.62 -14.33
CA SER A 70 -14.51 6.94 -15.22
C SER A 70 -15.56 7.88 -15.84
N GLY A 71 -15.87 9.00 -15.17
CA GLY A 71 -16.95 9.91 -15.55
C GLY A 71 -16.67 10.79 -16.78
N GLY A 72 -15.57 10.57 -17.51
CA GLY A 72 -15.27 11.32 -18.73
C GLY A 72 -14.96 12.80 -18.52
N LYS A 73 -14.75 13.24 -17.27
CA LYS A 73 -14.23 14.57 -16.92
C LYS A 73 -12.73 14.74 -17.23
N ASN A 74 -12.16 13.86 -18.07
CA ASN A 74 -10.86 14.11 -18.67
C ASN A 74 -11.02 15.28 -19.63
N SER A 75 -10.87 16.50 -19.12
CA SER A 75 -10.88 17.71 -19.92
C SER A 75 -9.89 17.49 -21.07
N LYS A 76 -10.37 17.65 -22.31
CA LYS A 76 -9.48 17.69 -23.48
C LYS A 76 -8.42 18.76 -23.20
N LEU A 77 -7.18 18.49 -23.59
CA LEU A 77 -6.03 19.35 -23.28
C LEU A 77 -6.29 20.83 -23.63
N ASP A 78 -7.09 21.08 -24.66
CA ASP A 78 -7.39 22.41 -25.20
C ASP A 78 -8.31 23.28 -24.32
N THR A 79 -8.98 22.72 -23.30
CA THR A 79 -9.96 23.44 -22.45
C THR A 79 -9.62 23.38 -20.97
N ILE A 80 -8.36 23.14 -20.59
CA ILE A 80 -7.96 22.99 -19.19
C ILE A 80 -7.81 24.36 -18.52
N ASP A 81 -8.71 24.70 -17.60
CA ASP A 81 -8.54 25.83 -16.67
C ASP A 81 -7.73 25.36 -15.43
N PRO A 82 -6.58 25.99 -15.10
CA PRO A 82 -5.83 25.70 -13.89
C PRO A 82 -6.65 25.75 -12.60
N ARG A 83 -7.70 26.60 -12.55
CA ARG A 83 -8.59 26.71 -11.38
C ARG A 83 -9.48 25.47 -11.24
N GLU A 84 -9.94 24.89 -12.35
CA GLU A 84 -10.72 23.65 -12.34
C GLU A 84 -9.87 22.47 -11.89
N LEU A 85 -8.60 22.42 -12.31
CA LEU A 85 -7.68 21.38 -11.84
C LEU A 85 -7.43 21.46 -10.33
N ALA A 86 -7.23 22.68 -9.80
CA ALA A 86 -7.05 22.88 -8.36
C ALA A 86 -8.30 22.51 -7.56
N ALA A 87 -9.50 22.84 -8.07
CA ALA A 87 -10.76 22.43 -7.46
C ALA A 87 -10.93 20.90 -7.48
N THR A 88 -10.62 20.25 -8.61
CA THR A 88 -10.68 18.79 -8.76
C THR A 88 -9.71 18.10 -7.81
N GLN A 89 -8.49 18.61 -7.68
CA GLN A 89 -7.50 18.11 -6.73
C GLN A 89 -8.03 18.14 -5.29
N SER A 90 -8.60 19.27 -4.86
CA SER A 90 -9.16 19.39 -3.50
C SER A 90 -10.37 18.48 -3.28
N GLU A 91 -11.21 18.29 -4.30
CA GLU A 91 -12.34 17.35 -4.22
C GLU A 91 -11.85 15.90 -4.02
N ILE A 92 -10.84 15.48 -4.79
CA ILE A 92 -10.22 14.16 -4.68
C ILE A 92 -9.62 13.95 -3.28
N GLU A 93 -8.87 14.93 -2.76
CA GLU A 93 -8.29 14.86 -1.41
C GLU A 93 -9.36 14.67 -0.34
N ASN A 94 -10.45 15.46 -0.40
CA ASN A 94 -11.55 15.37 0.54
C ASN A 94 -12.29 14.03 0.46
N GLN A 95 -12.51 13.51 -0.75
CA GLN A 95 -13.15 12.21 -0.96
C GLN A 95 -12.29 11.07 -0.42
N ILE A 96 -10.98 11.06 -0.72
CA ILE A 96 -10.04 10.07 -0.17
C ILE A 96 -10.05 10.14 1.36
N THR A 97 -9.86 11.34 1.93
CA THR A 97 -9.84 11.53 3.39
C THR A 97 -11.12 10.99 4.04
N ARG A 98 -12.28 11.29 3.44
CA ARG A 98 -13.58 10.81 3.93
C ARG A 98 -13.68 9.28 3.88
N GLN A 99 -13.36 8.65 2.75
CA GLN A 99 -13.49 7.19 2.62
C GLN A 99 -12.55 6.44 3.55
N PHE A 100 -11.32 6.91 3.72
CA PHE A 100 -10.41 6.30 4.68
C PHE A 100 -10.89 6.44 6.13
N LYS A 101 -11.51 7.56 6.49
CA LYS A 101 -12.13 7.74 7.80
C LYS A 101 -13.31 6.79 8.01
N GLU A 102 -14.13 6.57 6.98
CA GLU A 102 -15.21 5.57 7.01
C GLU A 102 -14.65 4.16 7.26
N VAL A 103 -13.52 3.80 6.63
CA VAL A 103 -12.83 2.52 6.85
C VAL A 103 -12.24 2.41 8.26
N GLU A 104 -11.68 3.49 8.81
CA GLU A 104 -11.18 3.56 10.19
C GLU A 104 -12.29 3.34 11.22
N GLU A 105 -13.50 3.86 10.97
CA GLU A 105 -14.68 3.69 11.82
C GLU A 105 -15.36 2.30 11.65
N GLY A 106 -14.79 1.43 10.80
CA GLY A 106 -15.29 0.08 10.55
C GLY A 106 -16.49 0.04 9.59
N ASP A 107 -16.69 1.06 8.75
CA ASP A 107 -17.63 1.01 7.62
C ASP A 107 -16.98 0.32 6.41
N ILE A 108 -16.84 -1.00 6.54
CA ILE A 108 -16.13 -1.88 5.60
C ILE A 108 -17.01 -2.44 4.47
N THR A 109 -18.18 -1.83 4.20
CA THR A 109 -19.15 -2.31 3.19
C THR A 109 -18.56 -2.50 1.78
N SER A 110 -17.44 -1.86 1.47
CA SER A 110 -16.72 -1.98 0.19
C SER A 110 -15.51 -2.92 0.24
N LEU A 111 -15.04 -3.31 1.42
CA LEU A 111 -13.88 -4.21 1.56
C LEU A 111 -14.23 -5.69 1.37
N GLU A 112 -15.49 -6.08 1.51
CA GLU A 112 -15.96 -7.46 1.29
C GLU A 112 -15.61 -8.00 -0.12
N GLU A 113 -15.47 -7.13 -1.11
CA GLU A 113 -15.02 -7.45 -2.47
C GLU A 113 -13.52 -7.77 -2.58
N ILE A 114 -12.70 -7.28 -1.64
CA ILE A 114 -11.25 -7.49 -1.65
C ILE A 114 -10.90 -8.91 -1.20
N SER A 115 -11.71 -9.52 -0.32
CA SER A 115 -11.46 -10.85 0.21
C SER A 115 -12.19 -11.94 -0.58
N ASN A 116 -11.55 -12.48 -1.62
CA ASN A 116 -11.95 -13.78 -2.20
C ASN A 116 -11.78 -14.97 -1.21
N ASP A 117 -11.14 -14.76 -0.06
CA ASP A 117 -10.72 -15.79 0.90
C ASP A 117 -11.60 -15.87 2.17
N GLY A 118 -12.69 -15.10 2.26
CA GLY A 118 -13.59 -15.13 3.43
C GLY A 118 -12.97 -14.66 4.76
N MET A 119 -11.80 -14.01 4.71
CA MET A 119 -11.08 -13.47 5.87
C MET A 119 -11.71 -12.20 6.46
N LEU A 120 -12.52 -11.48 5.67
CA LEU A 120 -13.33 -10.39 6.18
C LEU A 120 -14.63 -11.02 6.66
N GLY A 121 -14.65 -11.36 7.95
CA GLY A 121 -15.89 -11.82 8.59
C GLY A 121 -16.98 -10.77 8.43
N LYS A 122 -18.24 -11.19 8.31
CA LYS A 122 -19.43 -10.32 8.40
C LYS A 122 -19.44 -9.61 9.76
N LYS A 123 -18.72 -8.51 9.89
CA LYS A 123 -18.54 -7.80 11.16
C LYS A 123 -19.49 -6.62 11.24
N LYS A 124 -20.06 -6.43 12.43
CA LYS A 124 -20.99 -5.35 12.73
C LYS A 124 -20.25 -4.02 12.59
N LYS A 125 -20.89 -3.03 11.95
CA LYS A 125 -20.56 -1.60 12.10
C LYS A 125 -20.25 -1.31 13.57
N SER A 126 -18.98 -1.10 13.93
CA SER A 126 -18.46 -0.62 15.24
C SER A 126 -17.17 -1.28 15.75
N GLU A 127 -16.63 -2.32 15.10
CA GLU A 127 -15.30 -2.84 15.49
C GLU A 127 -14.19 -2.09 14.73
N PRO A 128 -13.17 -1.53 15.42
CA PRO A 128 -12.03 -0.86 14.77
C PRO A 128 -11.08 -1.85 14.07
N GLU A 129 -11.40 -3.14 14.11
CA GLU A 129 -10.65 -4.21 13.45
C GLU A 129 -11.05 -4.27 11.98
N ILE A 130 -10.07 -4.04 11.10
CA ILE A 130 -10.30 -4.02 9.65
C ILE A 130 -10.09 -5.40 9.08
N PHE A 131 -9.07 -6.10 9.55
CA PHE A 131 -8.83 -7.49 9.20
C PHE A 131 -8.11 -8.21 10.34
N SER A 132 -8.24 -9.52 10.33
CA SER A 132 -7.51 -10.40 11.23
C SER A 132 -6.44 -11.19 10.48
N VAL A 133 -5.39 -11.58 11.21
CA VAL A 133 -4.35 -12.47 10.70
C VAL A 133 -4.31 -13.71 11.59
N PRO A 134 -4.64 -14.90 11.06
CA PRO A 134 -4.49 -16.15 11.81
C PRO A 134 -3.05 -16.30 12.27
N LEU A 135 -2.84 -16.64 13.54
CA LEU A 135 -1.52 -16.83 14.13
C LEU A 135 -0.63 -17.73 13.26
N GLY A 136 -1.22 -18.78 12.68
CA GLY A 136 -0.52 -19.70 11.81
C GLY A 136 0.07 -19.09 10.54
N LYS A 137 -0.54 -18.05 9.93
CA LYS A 137 0.05 -17.28 8.80
C LYS A 137 1.37 -16.63 9.23
N VAL A 138 1.47 -16.22 10.49
CA VAL A 138 2.64 -15.52 11.01
C VAL A 138 3.78 -16.47 11.41
N THR A 139 3.45 -17.71 11.81
CA THR A 139 4.47 -18.70 12.22
C THR A 139 5.39 -19.18 11.10
N ASN A 140 5.12 -18.81 9.83
CA ASN A 140 5.85 -19.27 8.64
C ASN A 140 5.85 -20.81 8.47
N ILE A 141 4.91 -21.50 9.12
CA ILE A 141 4.70 -22.95 8.97
C ILE A 141 3.57 -23.13 7.97
N ALA A 142 3.90 -23.59 6.76
CA ALA A 142 2.92 -23.76 5.68
C ALA A 142 1.69 -24.59 6.08
N LEU A 143 1.89 -25.62 6.92
CA LEU A 143 0.82 -26.50 7.41
C LEU A 143 -0.16 -25.79 8.36
N LEU A 144 0.26 -24.71 9.01
CA LEU A 144 -0.54 -23.97 9.98
C LEU A 144 -1.14 -22.70 9.39
N GLY A 145 -0.93 -22.38 8.11
CA GLY A 145 -1.26 -21.08 7.52
C GLY A 145 -2.65 -20.55 7.88
N ASN A 146 -3.69 -21.38 7.89
CA ASN A 146 -5.06 -20.94 8.20
C ASN A 146 -5.55 -21.41 9.58
N MET A 147 -4.64 -21.75 10.50
CA MET A 147 -4.96 -22.27 11.82
C MET A 147 -4.52 -21.32 12.93
N GLY A 148 -5.20 -21.43 14.07
CA GLY A 148 -4.89 -20.68 15.29
C GLY A 148 -5.85 -19.52 15.54
N PRO A 149 -5.67 -18.81 16.66
CA PRO A 149 -6.44 -17.62 16.97
C PRO A 149 -6.10 -16.48 16.01
N ASP A 150 -7.10 -15.65 15.75
CA ASP A 150 -6.98 -14.46 14.92
C ASP A 150 -6.34 -13.31 15.70
N ILE A 151 -5.34 -12.69 15.09
CA ILE A 151 -4.69 -11.49 15.61
C ILE A 151 -5.34 -10.28 14.94
N PRO A 152 -6.02 -9.40 15.69
CA PRO A 152 -6.68 -8.24 15.12
C PRO A 152 -5.63 -7.23 14.64
N VAL A 153 -5.85 -6.67 13.47
CA VAL A 153 -5.07 -5.55 12.93
C VAL A 153 -6.01 -4.37 12.71
N THR A 154 -5.59 -3.23 13.26
CA THR A 154 -6.29 -1.96 13.07
C THR A 154 -5.36 -0.98 12.36
N PHE A 155 -5.90 0.12 11.87
CA PHE A 155 -5.10 1.24 11.41
C PHE A 155 -5.74 2.56 11.84
N GLN A 156 -5.00 3.64 11.66
CA GLN A 156 -5.52 5.00 11.74
C GLN A 156 -4.78 5.87 10.73
N MET A 157 -5.46 6.86 10.16
CA MET A 157 -4.78 7.83 9.30
C MET A 157 -3.91 8.78 10.15
N VAL A 158 -2.71 9.10 9.68
CA VAL A 158 -1.78 10.02 10.35
C VAL A 158 -1.79 11.36 9.62
N GLY A 159 -2.67 12.26 10.04
CA GLY A 159 -2.82 13.59 9.45
C GLY A 159 -3.68 13.59 8.18
N ASP A 160 -3.66 14.70 7.46
CA ASP A 160 -4.41 14.87 6.22
C ASP A 160 -3.68 14.22 5.03
N VAL A 161 -4.43 13.93 3.97
CA VAL A 161 -3.88 13.45 2.69
C VAL A 161 -2.96 14.52 2.10
N GLU A 162 -1.68 14.19 1.94
CA GLU A 162 -0.70 15.10 1.36
C GLU A 162 -0.71 14.95 -0.17
N SER A 163 -1.23 15.94 -0.89
CA SER A 163 -1.08 16.01 -2.34
C SER A 163 0.15 16.85 -2.73
N SER A 164 0.79 16.45 -3.81
CA SER A 164 1.82 17.27 -4.45
C SER A 164 1.18 18.33 -5.36
N ASN A 165 2.01 19.27 -5.84
CA ASN A 165 1.61 20.13 -6.94
C ASN A 165 1.29 19.29 -8.19
N ILE A 166 0.35 19.78 -9.01
CA ILE A 166 0.02 19.18 -10.31
C ILE A 166 1.29 18.98 -11.14
N LYS A 167 1.53 17.73 -11.57
CA LYS A 167 2.66 17.33 -12.39
C LYS A 167 2.20 17.13 -13.83
N VAL A 168 3.10 17.42 -14.77
CA VAL A 168 2.86 17.23 -16.21
C VAL A 168 3.99 16.39 -16.78
N LYS A 169 3.66 15.26 -17.37
CA LYS A 169 4.56 14.44 -18.16
C LYS A 169 4.24 14.63 -19.65
N LYS A 170 5.28 14.83 -20.45
CA LYS A 170 5.20 15.01 -21.90
C LYS A 170 5.97 13.90 -22.59
N GLU A 171 5.35 13.23 -23.55
CA GLU A 171 5.97 12.20 -24.39
C GLU A 171 5.82 12.59 -25.86
N GLU A 172 6.91 12.97 -26.51
CA GLU A 172 6.92 13.38 -27.92
C GLU A 172 6.95 12.16 -28.85
N TYR A 173 6.14 12.18 -29.92
CA TYR A 173 6.08 11.10 -30.89
C TYR A 173 5.74 11.60 -32.31
N GLY A 174 6.19 10.85 -33.32
CA GLY A 174 5.95 11.19 -34.73
C GLY A 174 6.54 12.55 -35.14
N ILE A 175 5.91 13.19 -36.14
CA ILE A 175 6.29 14.55 -36.58
C ILE A 175 5.39 15.54 -35.84
N ASN A 176 5.98 16.32 -34.94
CA ASN A 176 5.31 17.41 -34.21
C ASN A 176 4.10 16.99 -33.36
N ASN A 177 4.07 15.76 -32.82
CA ASN A 177 3.03 15.35 -31.86
C ASN A 177 3.61 15.12 -30.47
N ALA A 178 2.79 15.33 -29.45
CA ALA A 178 3.13 15.02 -28.07
C ALA A 178 1.91 14.53 -27.31
N PHE A 179 2.10 13.51 -26.48
CA PHE A 179 1.13 13.07 -25.48
C PHE A 179 1.43 13.78 -24.17
N PHE A 180 0.40 14.39 -23.59
CA PHE A 180 0.48 15.03 -22.28
C PHE A 180 -0.31 14.22 -21.26
N TYR A 181 0.31 14.00 -20.11
CA TYR A 181 -0.25 13.30 -18.97
C TYR A 181 -0.13 14.21 -17.73
N ILE A 182 -1.27 14.73 -17.28
CA ILE A 182 -1.39 15.65 -16.15
C ILE A 182 -1.96 14.87 -14.98
N TYR A 183 -1.25 14.87 -13.85
CA TYR A 183 -1.59 14.05 -12.69
C TYR A 183 -1.20 14.74 -11.38
N VAL A 184 -1.80 14.28 -10.29
CA VAL A 184 -1.42 14.67 -8.93
C VAL A 184 -0.90 13.44 -8.20
N GLU A 185 0.30 13.53 -7.61
CA GLU A 185 0.81 12.48 -6.72
C GLU A 185 0.21 12.72 -5.33
N ILE A 186 -0.51 11.71 -4.82
CA ILE A 186 -1.16 11.70 -3.52
C ILE A 186 -0.35 10.81 -2.57
N LYS A 187 -0.10 11.31 -1.36
CA LYS A 187 0.59 10.59 -0.28
C LYS A 187 -0.31 10.47 0.93
N ILE A 188 -0.50 9.24 1.36
CA ILE A 188 -1.35 8.89 2.49
C ILE A 188 -0.47 8.22 3.54
N LYS A 189 -0.36 8.84 4.72
CA LYS A 189 0.35 8.26 5.87
C LYS A 189 -0.67 7.56 6.76
N MET A 190 -0.41 6.29 7.04
CA MET A 190 -1.28 5.44 7.85
C MET A 190 -0.45 4.76 8.92
N GLN A 191 -0.95 4.70 10.15
CA GLN A 191 -0.34 3.91 11.21
C GLN A 191 -1.04 2.57 11.30
N VAL A 192 -0.31 1.50 11.00
CA VAL A 192 -0.75 0.12 11.18
C VAL A 192 -0.52 -0.26 12.64
N ILE A 193 -1.54 -0.81 13.29
CA ILE A 193 -1.52 -1.13 14.72
C ILE A 193 -1.83 -2.63 14.89
N ILE A 194 -0.90 -3.32 15.55
CA ILE A 194 -1.02 -4.71 15.99
C ILE A 194 -0.92 -4.76 17.52
N PRO A 195 -1.35 -5.84 18.21
CA PRO A 195 -1.50 -5.82 19.67
C PRO A 195 -0.25 -5.44 20.47
N PHE A 196 0.94 -5.66 19.92
CA PHE A 196 2.23 -5.47 20.58
C PHE A 196 3.17 -4.48 19.83
N ALA A 197 2.73 -3.87 18.73
CA ALA A 197 3.52 -2.90 17.98
C ALA A 197 2.67 -2.01 17.06
N SER A 198 3.21 -0.88 16.62
CA SER A 198 2.64 -0.09 15.52
C SER A 198 3.74 0.49 14.66
N ASP A 199 3.45 0.76 13.39
CA ASP A 199 4.37 1.41 12.47
C ASP A 199 3.62 2.32 11.49
N VAL A 200 4.30 3.36 10.99
CA VAL A 200 3.74 4.31 10.04
C VAL A 200 4.18 3.94 8.63
N ILE A 201 3.21 3.60 7.79
CA ILE A 201 3.42 3.36 6.37
C ILE A 201 2.99 4.57 5.55
N THR A 202 3.69 4.81 4.44
CA THR A 202 3.29 5.79 3.42
C THR A 202 2.83 5.05 2.17
N TYR A 203 1.61 5.32 1.73
CA TYR A 203 1.08 4.91 0.44
C TYR A 203 1.13 6.08 -0.52
N THR A 204 1.56 5.85 -1.77
CA THR A 204 1.67 6.89 -2.80
C THR A 204 0.96 6.42 -4.05
N HIS A 205 0.12 7.30 -4.63
CA HIS A 205 -0.65 6.99 -5.82
C HIS A 205 -0.75 8.21 -6.73
N ASP A 206 -0.55 8.00 -8.03
CA ASP A 206 -0.66 9.04 -9.05
C ASP A 206 -2.09 9.05 -9.61
N VAL A 207 -2.84 10.13 -9.35
CA VAL A 207 -4.21 10.29 -9.85
C VAL A 207 -4.19 11.10 -11.14
N PRO A 208 -4.63 10.53 -12.27
CA PRO A 208 -4.71 11.26 -13.52
C PRO A 208 -5.81 12.32 -13.43
N LEU A 209 -5.47 13.57 -13.80
CA LEU A 209 -6.42 14.68 -13.87
C LEU A 209 -6.85 14.94 -15.31
N ALA A 210 -5.90 14.90 -16.25
CA ALA A 210 -6.18 15.07 -17.67
C ALA A 210 -5.10 14.37 -18.50
N MET A 211 -5.52 13.88 -19.66
CA MET A 211 -4.62 13.27 -20.64
C MET A 211 -5.10 13.57 -22.04
N GLY A 212 -4.17 13.75 -22.97
CA GLY A 212 -4.53 14.06 -24.34
C GLY A 212 -3.35 14.14 -25.29
N ASN A 213 -3.67 14.01 -26.57
CA ASN A 213 -2.71 14.20 -27.64
C ASN A 213 -2.76 15.65 -28.09
N TYR A 214 -1.60 16.26 -28.24
CA TYR A 214 -1.40 17.52 -28.95
C TYR A 214 -0.78 17.19 -30.31
N ASN A 215 -1.50 17.49 -31.38
CA ASN A 215 -1.03 17.33 -32.74
C ASN A 215 -0.64 18.71 -33.26
N GLY A 216 0.65 18.95 -33.45
CA GLY A 216 1.14 20.17 -34.07
C GLY A 216 1.07 20.08 -35.59
N ASP A 217 1.19 21.24 -36.25
CA ASP A 217 1.18 21.31 -37.71
C ASP A 217 2.35 20.50 -38.29
N VAL A 218 2.02 19.60 -39.23
CA VAL A 218 3.03 18.83 -39.96
C VAL A 218 3.45 19.60 -41.22
N PRO A 219 4.75 19.63 -41.57
CA PRO A 219 5.20 20.24 -42.82
C PRO A 219 4.59 19.54 -44.04
N GLN A 220 4.21 20.32 -45.07
CA GLN A 220 3.75 19.79 -46.37
C GLN A 220 4.85 18.96 -47.07
N PHE A 221 6.11 19.17 -46.70
CA PHE A 221 7.27 18.45 -47.24
C PHE A 221 8.17 17.99 -46.09
N TYR A 222 8.43 16.69 -46.00
CA TYR A 222 9.37 16.09 -45.05
C TYR A 222 10.52 15.45 -45.82
N ASN A 223 11.69 16.09 -45.81
CA ASN A 223 12.89 15.52 -46.39
C ASN A 223 13.68 14.84 -45.26
N GLY A 224 13.30 13.59 -44.95
CA GLY A 224 14.02 12.77 -43.98
C GLY A 224 15.48 12.56 -44.38
N ASN A 225 16.35 12.38 -43.37
CA ASN A 225 17.79 12.23 -43.55
C ASN A 225 18.14 10.92 -44.26
N GLY A 226 18.13 10.92 -45.60
CA GLY A 226 18.69 9.85 -46.43
C GLY A 226 17.77 9.34 -47.52
N GLY A 227 17.66 10.10 -48.62
CA GLY A 227 17.32 9.54 -49.94
C GLY A 227 15.87 9.69 -50.41
N GLY A 228 15.60 10.79 -51.10
CA GLY A 228 14.74 10.75 -52.30
C GLY A 228 13.33 11.32 -52.19
N ALA A 229 13.20 12.64 -52.32
CA ALA A 229 12.37 13.27 -53.36
C ALA A 229 12.62 14.79 -53.32
N GLN A 230 13.28 15.33 -54.34
CA GLN A 230 13.23 16.79 -54.55
C GLN A 230 11.81 17.15 -55.01
N PRO A 231 11.19 18.21 -54.49
CA PRO A 231 9.86 18.61 -54.93
C PRO A 231 9.92 18.96 -56.42
N LEU A 232 9.12 18.27 -57.25
CA LEU A 232 8.89 18.67 -58.64
C LEU A 232 8.09 19.97 -58.63
N ILE A 233 8.79 21.10 -58.72
CA ILE A 233 8.18 22.33 -59.19
C ILE A 233 8.22 22.25 -60.72
N GLU A 234 7.15 21.76 -61.34
CA GLU A 234 6.99 21.88 -62.79
C GLU A 234 6.57 23.31 -63.12
N LEU A 235 7.51 24.09 -63.67
CA LEU A 235 7.20 25.38 -64.28
C LEU A 235 6.32 25.15 -65.52
N PRO A 236 5.24 25.93 -65.72
CA PRO A 236 4.38 25.76 -66.89
C PRO A 236 5.20 25.94 -68.16
N LYS A 237 5.14 24.95 -69.06
CA LYS A 237 5.72 25.07 -70.41
C LYS A 237 5.00 26.20 -71.13
N ASN A 238 5.74 27.27 -71.41
CA ASN A 238 5.26 28.41 -72.16
C ASN A 238 4.95 27.97 -73.60
N THR A 239 3.68 27.78 -73.92
CA THR A 239 3.23 27.52 -75.29
C THR A 239 3.33 28.83 -76.07
N LYS A 240 4.34 28.95 -76.94
CA LYS A 240 4.37 29.99 -77.98
C LYS A 240 3.35 29.69 -79.06
#